data_AF-A0A9D9SXP5-F1
#
_entry.id   AF-A0A9D9SXP5-F1
#
_cell.length_a   1.000
_cell.length_b   1.000
_cell.length_c   1.000
_cell.angle_alpha   90.00
_cell.angle_beta   90.00
_cell.angle_gamma   90.00
#
_symmetry.space_group_name_H-M   'P 1'
#
loop_
_entity.id
_entity.type
_entity.pdbx_description
1 polymer ?
#
loop_
_entity_poly.entity_id
_entity_poly.type
_entity_poly.pdbx_seq_one_letter_code
_entity_poly.pdbx_strand_id
1 'polypeptide(L)'
;MAFILGTPDNDTLDGTLKADTFTGGEGADTINGSQGVDIAVYSGNAADYRLGWSNGSYTVTDLNLNDGNDGADVLTGIETLRFADRDYALPPIGEFRATITTLNDQMNPSLAVLTDGSTIITWDSYSPSGTGVTGIGAQRFDVNGMAVDPEFLVNTITQGAQSDPFVAALANGGFVIAWESGDGKDAQKGIFGRLYNAEGVAQGGEFRVNTTTESQQLDPVIAGLADGGFVVSWASNLQDGSGFAVRRGGCLQRFQAALYQHTTGLRVHGIPAEHHGQAVWLALQAGDGLRRRCG
;
A
#
# COMPACT_ATOMS: atom_id res chain seq x y z
N MET A 1 -23.99 5.14 -16.81
CA MET A 1 -23.56 6.28 -17.62
C MET A 1 -24.77 6.99 -18.16
N ALA A 2 -25.36 7.77 -17.28
CA ALA A 2 -26.18 8.90 -17.66
C ALA A 2 -25.27 10.12 -17.88
N PHE A 3 -25.74 11.03 -18.72
CA PHE A 3 -25.22 12.38 -18.82
C PHE A 3 -26.28 13.29 -18.22
N ILE A 4 -25.90 14.03 -17.18
CA ILE A 4 -26.79 14.89 -16.41
C ILE A 4 -26.33 16.32 -16.65
N LEU A 5 -27.21 17.13 -17.21
CA LEU A 5 -26.93 18.52 -17.57
C LEU A 5 -27.82 19.42 -16.72
N GLY A 6 -27.21 20.38 -16.03
CA GLY A 6 -27.90 21.50 -15.43
C GLY A 6 -28.13 22.62 -16.44
N THR A 7 -28.48 23.76 -15.90
CA THR A 7 -28.81 25.01 -16.55
C THR A 7 -27.78 26.08 -16.16
N PRO A 8 -27.90 27.33 -16.64
CA PRO A 8 -27.06 28.43 -16.14
C PRO A 8 -27.46 28.95 -14.74
N ASP A 9 -28.51 28.41 -14.13
CA ASP A 9 -28.97 28.78 -12.79
C ASP A 9 -28.43 27.79 -11.75
N ASN A 10 -28.52 28.14 -10.46
CA ASN A 10 -28.11 27.22 -9.39
C ASN A 10 -29.00 25.97 -9.35
N ASP A 11 -28.43 24.82 -9.69
CA ASP A 11 -29.11 23.55 -9.80
C ASP A 11 -28.79 22.59 -8.64
N THR A 12 -29.64 21.58 -8.50
CA THR A 12 -29.37 20.40 -7.68
C THR A 12 -29.48 19.17 -8.56
N LEU A 13 -28.34 18.49 -8.75
CA LEU A 13 -28.19 17.37 -9.68
C LEU A 13 -27.89 16.09 -8.91
N ASP A 14 -28.76 15.09 -9.05
CA ASP A 14 -28.61 13.78 -8.42
C ASP A 14 -28.32 12.70 -9.46
N GLY A 15 -27.27 11.92 -9.19
CA GLY A 15 -26.82 10.77 -9.97
C GLY A 15 -27.62 9.50 -9.72
N THR A 16 -27.21 8.46 -10.44
CA THR A 16 -27.77 7.12 -10.34
C THR A 16 -26.92 6.24 -9.43
N LEU A 17 -27.03 4.91 -9.56
CA LEU A 17 -26.15 3.95 -8.88
C LEU A 17 -25.03 3.44 -9.82
N LYS A 18 -24.81 4.13 -10.94
CA LYS A 18 -23.82 3.79 -11.95
C LYS A 18 -22.98 5.02 -12.20
N ALA A 19 -21.78 4.82 -12.75
CA ALA A 19 -20.94 5.90 -13.25
C ALA A 19 -21.72 6.86 -14.15
N ASP A 20 -21.72 8.14 -13.82
CA ASP A 20 -22.44 9.23 -14.47
C ASP A 20 -21.48 10.39 -14.81
N THR A 21 -21.93 11.28 -15.68
CA THR A 21 -21.19 12.49 -16.05
C THR A 21 -22.09 13.69 -15.92
N PHE A 22 -21.66 14.67 -15.13
CA PHE A 22 -22.39 15.88 -14.80
C PHE A 22 -21.76 17.08 -15.51
N THR A 23 -22.60 17.99 -15.98
CA THR A 23 -22.21 19.36 -16.32
C THR A 23 -23.22 20.26 -15.64
N GLY A 24 -22.78 20.98 -14.60
CA GLY A 24 -23.61 21.92 -13.84
C GLY A 24 -24.10 23.05 -14.74
N GLY A 25 -23.15 23.72 -15.38
CA GLY A 25 -23.42 24.90 -16.19
C GLY A 25 -22.79 26.11 -15.53
N GLU A 26 -23.36 27.29 -15.77
CA GLU A 26 -23.04 28.44 -14.93
C GLU A 26 -23.83 28.35 -13.62
N GLY A 27 -23.42 29.09 -12.58
CA GLY A 27 -24.14 29.13 -11.32
C GLY A 27 -23.41 28.44 -10.18
N ALA A 28 -24.07 28.27 -9.05
CA ALA A 28 -23.52 27.55 -7.90
C ALA A 28 -24.35 26.30 -7.65
N ASP A 29 -23.85 25.17 -8.12
CA ASP A 29 -24.61 23.92 -8.17
C ASP A 29 -24.33 23.02 -6.99
N THR A 30 -25.29 22.16 -6.68
CA THR A 30 -25.12 21.04 -5.77
C THR A 30 -25.20 19.74 -6.55
N ILE A 31 -24.08 19.00 -6.63
CA ILE A 31 -23.98 17.79 -7.44
C ILE A 31 -23.70 16.59 -6.53
N ASN A 32 -24.53 15.56 -6.67
CA ASN A 32 -24.44 14.33 -5.91
C ASN A 32 -24.32 13.12 -6.85
N GLY A 33 -23.12 12.52 -6.95
CA GLY A 33 -22.88 11.36 -7.81
C GLY A 33 -23.50 10.06 -7.32
N SER A 34 -23.83 9.96 -6.02
CA SER A 34 -24.40 8.76 -5.41
C SER A 34 -23.43 7.56 -5.43
N GLN A 35 -23.66 6.51 -6.23
CA GLN A 35 -22.74 5.37 -6.37
C GLN A 35 -22.29 5.29 -7.82
N GLY A 36 -21.03 4.99 -8.02
CA GLY A 36 -20.48 4.95 -9.36
C GLY A 36 -19.02 5.37 -9.34
N VAL A 37 -18.48 5.59 -10.53
CA VAL A 37 -17.29 6.42 -10.71
C VAL A 37 -17.77 7.59 -11.54
N ASP A 38 -17.97 8.71 -10.87
CA ASP A 38 -18.71 9.85 -11.37
C ASP A 38 -17.78 11.00 -11.73
N ILE A 39 -18.14 11.69 -12.80
CA ILE A 39 -17.33 12.77 -13.39
C ILE A 39 -18.13 14.07 -13.35
N ALA A 40 -17.61 15.12 -12.74
CA ALA A 40 -18.12 16.49 -12.89
C ALA A 40 -17.27 17.25 -13.92
N VAL A 41 -17.89 17.81 -14.95
CA VAL A 41 -17.23 18.50 -16.07
C VAL A 41 -17.32 20.01 -15.89
N TYR A 42 -16.17 20.66 -16.05
CA TYR A 42 -15.96 22.09 -15.93
C TYR A 42 -15.48 22.68 -17.26
N SER A 43 -15.85 23.93 -17.54
CA SER A 43 -15.66 24.56 -18.85
C SER A 43 -14.26 25.14 -19.07
N GLY A 44 -13.56 25.54 -18.01
CA GLY A 44 -12.23 26.13 -18.01
C GLY A 44 -11.08 25.16 -17.73
N ASN A 45 -9.86 25.68 -17.67
CA ASN A 45 -8.67 24.88 -17.34
C ASN A 45 -8.55 24.70 -15.83
N ALA A 46 -7.95 23.60 -15.39
CA ALA A 46 -7.83 23.26 -13.97
C ALA A 46 -7.13 24.34 -13.11
N ALA A 47 -6.29 25.19 -13.71
CA ALA A 47 -5.59 26.27 -13.02
C ALA A 47 -6.52 27.43 -12.61
N ASP A 48 -7.69 27.54 -13.23
CA ASP A 48 -8.67 28.59 -12.97
C ASP A 48 -9.58 28.24 -11.78
N TYR A 49 -9.50 27.01 -11.27
CA TYR A 49 -10.35 26.52 -10.18
C TYR A 49 -9.59 26.36 -8.87
N ARG A 50 -10.30 26.56 -7.77
CA ARG A 50 -9.85 26.24 -6.41
C ARG A 50 -10.72 25.16 -5.80
N LEU A 51 -10.08 24.14 -5.26
CA LEU A 51 -10.72 23.07 -4.51
C LEU A 51 -10.72 23.37 -3.01
N GLY A 52 -11.86 23.18 -2.37
CA GLY A 52 -12.02 23.17 -0.92
C GLY A 52 -12.68 21.88 -0.46
N TRP A 53 -12.39 21.44 0.76
CA TRP A 53 -13.06 20.30 1.38
C TRP A 53 -13.59 20.70 2.75
N SER A 54 -14.87 20.43 3.00
CA SER A 54 -15.52 20.75 4.27
C SER A 54 -16.73 19.86 4.50
N ASN A 55 -16.89 19.34 5.71
CA ASN A 55 -18.10 18.65 6.18
C ASN A 55 -18.64 17.52 5.26
N GLY A 56 -17.77 16.79 4.56
CA GLY A 56 -18.24 15.71 3.69
C GLY A 56 -18.53 16.11 2.25
N SER A 57 -18.23 17.35 1.84
CA SER A 57 -18.39 17.82 0.47
C SER A 57 -17.17 18.58 -0.05
N TYR A 58 -16.87 18.39 -1.34
CA TYR A 58 -15.92 19.25 -2.05
C TYR A 58 -16.63 20.53 -2.46
N THR A 59 -15.89 21.62 -2.49
CA THR A 59 -16.29 22.84 -3.17
C THR A 59 -15.32 23.11 -4.30
N VAL A 60 -15.83 23.28 -5.53
CA VAL A 60 -15.04 23.65 -6.70
C VAL A 60 -15.43 25.07 -7.06
N THR A 61 -14.52 26.02 -6.88
CA THR A 61 -14.78 27.43 -7.16
C THR A 61 -13.99 27.87 -8.37
N ASP A 62 -14.68 28.28 -9.42
CA ASP A 62 -14.14 28.99 -10.56
C ASP A 62 -13.66 30.39 -10.13
N LEU A 63 -12.41 30.71 -10.42
CA LEU A 63 -11.79 32.00 -10.11
C LEU A 63 -11.70 32.92 -11.34
N ASN A 64 -11.99 32.42 -12.55
CA ASN A 64 -11.88 33.17 -13.79
C ASN A 64 -13.22 33.21 -14.54
N LEU A 65 -14.01 34.26 -14.28
CA LEU A 65 -15.35 34.40 -14.83
C LEU A 65 -15.41 34.79 -16.33
N ASN A 66 -14.27 34.81 -17.04
CA ASN A 66 -14.19 35.38 -18.39
C ASN A 66 -14.23 34.33 -19.52
N ASP A 67 -14.06 33.06 -19.20
CA ASP A 67 -13.99 31.93 -20.14
C ASP A 67 -15.06 30.86 -19.90
N GLY A 68 -16.11 31.24 -19.18
CA GLY A 68 -17.09 30.36 -18.56
C GLY A 68 -17.12 30.75 -17.08
N ASN A 69 -18.30 30.80 -16.47
CA ASN A 69 -18.39 31.03 -15.03
C ASN A 69 -19.17 29.86 -14.45
N ASP A 70 -18.46 28.76 -14.21
CA ASP A 70 -19.06 27.58 -13.57
C ASP A 70 -19.31 27.83 -12.07
N GLY A 71 -19.03 29.05 -11.58
CA GLY A 71 -19.31 29.51 -10.24
C GLY A 71 -18.69 28.65 -9.14
N ALA A 72 -19.48 28.33 -8.12
CA ALA A 72 -18.98 27.69 -6.89
C ALA A 72 -19.85 26.49 -6.51
N ASP A 73 -19.46 25.32 -7.00
CA ASP A 73 -20.22 24.09 -6.84
C ASP A 73 -19.87 23.34 -5.58
N VAL A 74 -20.85 22.62 -5.04
CA VAL A 74 -20.71 21.69 -3.91
C VAL A 74 -20.92 20.27 -4.41
N LEU A 75 -19.90 19.42 -4.24
CA LEU A 75 -19.88 18.06 -4.78
C LEU A 75 -19.85 17.01 -3.66
N THR A 76 -20.69 15.98 -3.80
CA THR A 76 -20.67 14.76 -2.98
C THR A 76 -20.68 13.52 -3.86
N GLY A 77 -19.87 12.51 -3.53
CA GLY A 77 -19.81 11.26 -4.31
C GLY A 77 -19.34 11.47 -5.75
N ILE A 78 -18.45 12.42 -5.99
CA ILE A 78 -17.79 12.63 -7.29
C ILE A 78 -16.32 12.21 -7.16
N GLU A 79 -15.86 11.36 -8.05
CA GLU A 79 -14.49 10.83 -8.03
C GLU A 79 -13.54 11.62 -8.96
N THR A 80 -14.06 12.24 -10.01
CA THR A 80 -13.22 12.92 -11.01
C THR A 80 -13.81 14.27 -11.40
N LEU A 81 -12.96 15.29 -11.42
CA LEU A 81 -13.23 16.55 -12.10
C LEU A 81 -12.60 16.50 -13.49
N ARG A 82 -13.38 16.82 -14.52
CA ARG A 82 -12.88 16.95 -15.89
C ARG A 82 -12.86 18.41 -16.26
N PHE A 83 -11.66 18.98 -16.32
CA PHE A 83 -11.41 20.33 -16.82
C PHE A 83 -11.12 20.29 -18.33
N ALA A 84 -11.09 21.46 -18.96
CA ALA A 84 -10.80 21.58 -20.39
C ALA A 84 -9.41 21.05 -20.78
N ASP A 85 -8.44 21.10 -19.87
CA ASP A 85 -7.04 20.70 -20.10
C ASP A 85 -6.68 19.33 -19.51
N ARG A 86 -7.40 18.83 -18.51
CA ARG A 86 -7.12 17.53 -17.86
C ARG A 86 -8.25 17.01 -16.98
N ASP A 87 -8.19 15.70 -16.72
CA ASP A 87 -8.91 15.08 -15.61
C ASP A 87 -8.10 15.23 -14.31
N TYR A 88 -8.82 15.44 -13.21
CA TYR A 88 -8.28 15.52 -11.85
C TYR A 88 -9.09 14.57 -10.96
N ALA A 89 -8.47 13.48 -10.52
CA ALA A 89 -9.08 12.57 -9.56
C ALA A 89 -9.16 13.26 -8.19
N LEU A 90 -10.35 13.27 -7.60
CA LEU A 90 -10.54 13.82 -6.28
C LEU A 90 -9.97 12.86 -5.23
N PRO A 91 -9.25 13.38 -4.21
CA PRO A 91 -8.85 12.59 -3.06
C PRO A 91 -10.07 11.89 -2.45
N PRO A 92 -10.04 10.58 -2.18
CA PRO A 92 -11.11 9.92 -1.46
C PRO A 92 -11.22 10.50 -0.05
N ILE A 93 -12.44 10.77 0.37
CA ILE A 93 -12.78 11.45 1.62
C ILE A 93 -13.79 10.64 2.42
N GLY A 94 -13.62 10.58 3.74
CA GLY A 94 -14.42 9.70 4.59
C GLY A 94 -13.98 8.24 4.54
N GLU A 95 -14.88 7.31 4.86
CA GLU A 95 -14.60 5.87 4.77
C GLU A 95 -14.61 5.44 3.31
N PHE A 96 -13.44 5.08 2.77
CA PHE A 96 -13.30 4.51 1.43
C PHE A 96 -12.70 3.11 1.51
N ARG A 97 -13.06 2.25 0.56
CA ARG A 97 -12.44 0.93 0.45
C ARG A 97 -11.02 1.09 -0.10
N ALA A 98 -10.04 0.71 0.72
CA ALA A 98 -8.64 0.62 0.30
C ALA A 98 -8.38 -0.45 -0.78
N THR A 99 -9.37 -1.29 -1.13
CA THR A 99 -9.20 -2.38 -2.10
C THR A 99 -10.13 -2.18 -3.29
N ILE A 100 -9.56 -2.25 -4.51
CA ILE A 100 -10.32 -2.21 -5.78
C ILE A 100 -10.75 -3.59 -6.24
N THR A 101 -10.15 -4.65 -5.69
CA THR A 101 -10.44 -6.05 -6.04
C THR A 101 -11.23 -6.73 -4.93
N THR A 102 -12.57 -6.77 -5.07
CA THR A 102 -13.47 -7.44 -4.11
C THR A 102 -13.71 -8.91 -4.46
N LEU A 103 -12.64 -9.67 -4.68
CA LEU A 103 -12.76 -11.12 -4.75
C LEU A 103 -12.35 -11.70 -3.39
N ASN A 104 -13.34 -11.77 -2.48
CA ASN A 104 -13.37 -12.46 -1.18
C ASN A 104 -12.99 -11.63 0.07
N ASP A 105 -13.10 -12.26 1.24
CA ASP A 105 -12.80 -11.68 2.55
C ASP A 105 -11.35 -11.19 2.62
N GLN A 106 -11.17 -9.98 3.13
CA GLN A 106 -9.88 -9.39 3.43
C GLN A 106 -9.82 -9.16 4.94
N MET A 107 -8.80 -9.72 5.59
CA MET A 107 -8.70 -9.74 7.06
C MET A 107 -7.34 -9.24 7.52
N ASN A 108 -7.24 -8.93 8.82
CA ASN A 108 -5.99 -8.57 9.49
C ASN A 108 -5.23 -7.41 8.82
N PRO A 109 -5.86 -6.23 8.60
CA PRO A 109 -5.17 -5.12 7.97
C PRO A 109 -4.06 -4.58 8.88
N SER A 110 -2.93 -4.25 8.27
CA SER A 110 -1.84 -3.49 8.88
C SER A 110 -1.52 -2.30 7.99
N LEU A 111 -1.14 -1.17 8.59
CA LEU A 111 -0.81 0.05 7.84
C LEU A 111 0.45 0.72 8.37
N ALA A 112 1.16 1.40 7.49
CA ALA A 112 2.26 2.29 7.85
C ALA A 112 2.22 3.57 7.01
N VAL A 113 2.47 4.72 7.66
CA VAL A 113 2.74 5.99 6.99
C VAL A 113 4.23 6.05 6.67
N LEU A 114 4.57 6.24 5.39
CA LEU A 114 5.94 6.34 4.90
C LEU A 114 6.49 7.76 5.11
N THR A 115 7.80 7.92 4.96
CA THR A 115 8.49 9.20 5.25
C THR A 115 8.09 10.35 4.33
N ASP A 116 7.54 10.05 3.16
CA ASP A 116 7.00 11.03 2.20
C ASP A 116 5.53 11.40 2.47
N GLY A 117 4.91 10.84 3.51
CA GLY A 117 3.51 11.03 3.86
C GLY A 117 2.54 10.11 3.13
N SER A 118 3.02 9.28 2.19
CA SER A 118 2.21 8.21 1.59
C SER A 118 1.90 7.12 2.63
N THR A 119 0.87 6.32 2.39
CA THR A 119 0.45 5.23 3.27
C THR A 119 0.50 3.90 2.54
N ILE A 120 1.02 2.85 3.17
CA ILE A 120 0.91 1.47 2.69
C ILE A 120 -0.04 0.70 3.61
N ILE A 121 -0.97 -0.05 3.03
CA ILE A 121 -1.86 -0.96 3.76
C ILE A 121 -1.62 -2.37 3.24
N THR A 122 -1.61 -3.35 4.14
CA THR A 122 -1.47 -4.78 3.83
C THR A 122 -2.60 -5.57 4.48
N TRP A 123 -3.01 -6.69 3.89
CA TRP A 123 -4.09 -7.56 4.40
C TRP A 123 -3.92 -9.00 3.94
N ASP A 124 -4.62 -9.91 4.61
CA ASP A 124 -4.84 -11.28 4.14
C ASP A 124 -5.75 -11.24 2.90
N SER A 125 -5.29 -11.77 1.78
CA SER A 125 -6.01 -11.83 0.50
C SER A 125 -6.35 -13.26 0.13
N TYR A 126 -7.61 -13.62 -0.02
CA TYR A 126 -7.99 -14.96 -0.48
C TYR A 126 -7.76 -15.15 -1.99
N SER A 127 -7.13 -16.27 -2.38
CA SER A 127 -6.90 -16.62 -3.79
C SER A 127 -8.23 -16.75 -4.58
N PRO A 128 -8.29 -16.25 -5.83
CA PRO A 128 -9.45 -16.41 -6.74
C PRO A 128 -9.85 -17.86 -7.03
N SER A 129 -8.97 -18.84 -6.75
CA SER A 129 -9.21 -20.26 -7.04
C SER A 129 -10.20 -20.95 -6.09
N GLY A 130 -10.70 -20.28 -5.04
CA GLY A 130 -11.64 -20.87 -4.08
C GLY A 130 -11.05 -21.99 -3.22
N THR A 131 -9.74 -22.22 -3.28
CA THR A 131 -9.04 -23.31 -2.57
C THR A 131 -8.56 -22.93 -1.17
N GLY A 132 -9.00 -21.79 -0.62
CA GLY A 132 -8.70 -21.38 0.77
C GLY A 132 -7.22 -21.03 1.02
N VAL A 133 -6.45 -20.74 -0.02
CA VAL A 133 -5.08 -20.26 0.13
C VAL A 133 -5.11 -18.74 0.24
N THR A 134 -4.68 -18.23 1.40
CA THR A 134 -4.49 -16.81 1.65
C THR A 134 -3.11 -16.39 1.12
N GLY A 135 -3.05 -15.28 0.38
CA GLY A 135 -1.86 -14.51 0.07
C GLY A 135 -1.86 -13.21 0.86
N ILE A 136 -0.80 -12.40 0.73
CA ILE A 136 -0.70 -11.10 1.36
C ILE A 136 -0.86 -10.03 0.28
N GLY A 137 -1.98 -9.29 0.34
CA GLY A 137 -2.24 -8.15 -0.53
C GLY A 137 -1.66 -6.86 0.05
N ALA A 138 -1.34 -5.90 -0.82
CA ALA A 138 -0.88 -4.58 -0.43
C ALA A 138 -1.29 -3.50 -1.44
N GLN A 139 -1.54 -2.28 -0.94
CA GLN A 139 -1.82 -1.09 -1.74
C GLN A 139 -1.17 0.14 -1.10
N ARG A 140 -0.48 0.93 -1.93
CA ARG A 140 0.12 2.21 -1.55
C ARG A 140 -0.80 3.35 -1.96
N PHE A 141 -1.01 4.29 -1.07
CA PHE A 141 -1.78 5.50 -1.27
C PHE A 141 -0.86 6.71 -1.12
N ASP A 142 -0.99 7.71 -1.98
CA ASP A 142 -0.28 8.97 -1.80
C ASP A 142 -0.82 9.74 -0.57
N VAL A 143 -0.25 10.91 -0.32
CA VAL A 143 -0.67 11.79 0.79
C VAL A 143 -2.13 12.24 0.68
N ASN A 144 -2.71 12.16 -0.52
CA ASN A 144 -4.09 12.50 -0.80
C ASN A 144 -5.00 11.24 -0.74
N GLY A 145 -4.49 10.08 -0.36
CA GLY A 145 -5.28 8.85 -0.31
C GLY A 145 -5.58 8.24 -1.68
N MET A 146 -4.94 8.71 -2.75
CA MET A 146 -5.08 8.09 -4.07
C MET A 146 -4.11 6.91 -4.21
N ALA A 147 -4.57 5.81 -4.81
CA ALA A 147 -3.71 4.68 -5.11
C ALA A 147 -2.53 5.11 -6.01
N VAL A 148 -1.29 4.88 -5.55
CA VAL A 148 -0.09 5.23 -6.32
C VAL A 148 0.13 4.24 -7.47
N ASP A 149 -0.13 2.96 -7.20
CA ASP A 149 0.05 1.82 -8.09
C ASP A 149 -1.17 0.89 -7.99
N PRO A 150 -1.37 -0.10 -8.88
CA PRO A 150 -2.37 -1.15 -8.65
C PRO A 150 -2.06 -1.98 -7.40
N GLU A 151 -3.11 -2.58 -6.83
CA GLU A 151 -3.00 -3.56 -5.76
C GLU A 151 -2.07 -4.71 -6.20
N PHE A 152 -1.21 -5.18 -5.29
CA PHE A 152 -0.25 -6.23 -5.60
C PHE A 152 -0.13 -7.29 -4.49
N LEU A 153 0.24 -8.51 -4.89
CA LEU A 153 0.60 -9.59 -3.97
C LEU A 153 2.05 -9.43 -3.50
N VAL A 154 2.23 -9.41 -2.18
CA VAL A 154 3.54 -9.34 -1.52
C VAL A 154 4.28 -10.66 -1.63
N ASN A 155 3.59 -11.77 -1.33
CA ASN A 155 4.13 -13.11 -1.49
C ASN A 155 4.13 -13.51 -2.97
N THR A 156 5.26 -14.05 -3.40
CA THR A 156 5.47 -14.79 -4.65
C THR A 156 5.22 -16.29 -4.49
N ILE A 157 5.29 -16.80 -3.25
CA ILE A 157 5.04 -18.21 -2.94
C ILE A 157 3.57 -18.39 -2.58
N THR A 158 2.85 -19.17 -3.39
CA THR A 158 1.42 -19.42 -3.24
C THR A 158 1.12 -20.81 -2.66
N GLN A 159 2.14 -21.56 -2.24
CA GLN A 159 1.95 -22.81 -1.52
C GLN A 159 1.58 -22.50 -0.06
N GLY A 160 0.52 -23.13 0.43
CA GLY A 160 0.08 -22.97 1.81
C GLY A 160 -0.44 -21.57 2.15
N ALA A 161 -1.13 -21.46 3.29
CA ALA A 161 -1.72 -20.20 3.73
C ALA A 161 -0.64 -19.19 4.14
N GLN A 162 -0.78 -17.95 3.67
CA GLN A 162 -0.02 -16.77 4.11
C GLN A 162 -0.97 -15.87 4.90
N SER A 163 -0.64 -15.50 6.14
CA SER A 163 -1.56 -14.71 6.96
C SER A 163 -0.86 -13.73 7.89
N ASP A 164 -1.64 -12.85 8.49
CA ASP A 164 -1.26 -11.94 9.57
C ASP A 164 -0.07 -11.02 9.18
N PRO A 165 -0.23 -10.21 8.11
CA PRO A 165 0.82 -9.34 7.65
C PRO A 165 1.01 -8.16 8.60
N PHE A 166 2.26 -7.76 8.74
CA PHE A 166 2.66 -6.55 9.43
C PHE A 166 3.58 -5.74 8.52
N VAL A 167 3.28 -4.46 8.34
CA VAL A 167 4.09 -3.52 7.56
C VAL A 167 4.71 -2.45 8.46
N ALA A 168 5.98 -2.12 8.20
CA ALA A 168 6.66 -1.00 8.86
C ALA A 168 7.41 -0.14 7.86
N ALA A 169 7.29 1.18 8.02
CA ALA A 169 8.11 2.16 7.33
C ALA A 169 9.54 2.14 7.88
N LEU A 170 10.51 2.44 7.02
CA LEU A 170 11.93 2.51 7.34
C LEU A 170 12.44 3.95 7.18
N ALA A 171 13.44 4.32 7.98
CA ALA A 171 14.01 5.68 7.96
C ALA A 171 14.68 6.05 6.61
N ASN A 172 14.99 5.06 5.78
CA ASN A 172 15.52 5.27 4.42
C ASN A 172 14.42 5.51 3.36
N GLY A 173 13.16 5.63 3.78
CA GLY A 173 11.98 5.83 2.92
C GLY A 173 11.36 4.55 2.36
N GLY A 174 12.03 3.40 2.50
CA GLY A 174 11.46 2.11 2.14
C GLY A 174 10.50 1.57 3.19
N PHE A 175 10.03 0.35 2.97
CA PHE A 175 9.19 -0.38 3.91
C PHE A 175 9.49 -1.87 3.88
N VAL A 176 9.13 -2.56 4.97
CA VAL A 176 9.26 -4.01 5.10
C VAL A 176 7.91 -4.58 5.50
N ILE A 177 7.56 -5.72 4.90
CA ILE A 177 6.36 -6.48 5.23
C ILE A 177 6.81 -7.85 5.72
N ALA A 178 6.26 -8.30 6.84
CA ALA A 178 6.45 -9.65 7.37
C ALA A 178 5.09 -10.33 7.57
N TRP A 179 5.04 -11.64 7.44
CA TRP A 179 3.80 -12.42 7.53
C TRP A 179 4.09 -13.85 8.01
N GLU A 180 3.04 -14.54 8.43
CA GLU A 180 3.07 -15.97 8.73
C GLU A 180 2.94 -16.78 7.44
N SER A 181 3.84 -17.74 7.23
CA SER A 181 3.84 -18.59 6.04
C SER A 181 3.71 -20.06 6.38
N GLY A 182 2.71 -20.71 5.79
CA GLY A 182 2.53 -22.16 5.77
C GLY A 182 3.10 -22.83 4.51
N ASP A 183 4.15 -22.27 3.90
CA ASP A 183 4.72 -22.71 2.61
C ASP A 183 5.41 -24.09 2.64
N GLY A 184 5.42 -24.75 3.80
CA GLY A 184 6.01 -26.07 4.00
C GLY A 184 7.53 -26.05 4.13
N LYS A 185 8.17 -24.87 4.22
CA LYS A 185 9.60 -24.79 4.52
C LYS A 185 9.91 -24.89 6.01
N ASP A 186 8.91 -24.72 6.87
CA ASP A 186 8.96 -24.93 8.32
C ASP A 186 8.03 -26.10 8.70
N ALA A 187 8.17 -26.64 9.91
CA ALA A 187 7.35 -27.78 10.35
C ALA A 187 5.85 -27.46 10.36
N GLN A 188 5.50 -26.20 10.63
CA GLN A 188 4.16 -25.64 10.53
C GLN A 188 4.22 -24.25 9.88
N LYS A 189 3.89 -23.19 10.63
CA LYS A 189 4.02 -21.79 10.18
C LYS A 189 5.41 -21.24 10.54
N GLY A 190 6.03 -20.55 9.59
CA GLY A 190 7.25 -19.74 9.76
C GLY A 190 6.97 -18.24 9.60
N ILE A 191 7.94 -17.39 9.94
CA ILE A 191 7.86 -15.95 9.68
C ILE A 191 8.71 -15.60 8.47
N PHE A 192 8.09 -14.97 7.48
CA PHE A 192 8.76 -14.52 6.27
C PHE A 192 8.59 -13.02 6.10
N GLY A 193 9.44 -12.43 5.27
CA GLY A 193 9.38 -11.01 4.99
C GLY A 193 9.88 -10.65 3.59
N ARG A 194 9.57 -9.43 3.16
CA ARG A 194 10.02 -8.84 1.92
C ARG A 194 10.26 -7.34 2.12
N LEU A 195 11.37 -6.87 1.57
CA LEU A 195 11.84 -5.49 1.69
C LEU A 195 11.54 -4.73 0.40
N TYR A 196 11.15 -3.46 0.52
CA TYR A 196 10.85 -2.57 -0.59
C TYR A 196 11.59 -1.24 -0.41
N ASN A 197 12.00 -0.61 -1.51
CA ASN A 197 12.53 0.76 -1.49
C ASN A 197 11.39 1.79 -1.45
N ALA A 198 11.75 3.09 -1.45
CA ALA A 198 10.80 4.19 -1.40
C ALA A 198 9.86 4.22 -2.61
N GLU A 199 10.31 3.74 -3.77
CA GLU A 199 9.51 3.63 -4.98
C GLU A 199 8.57 2.41 -4.99
N GLY A 200 8.53 1.61 -3.93
CA GLY A 200 7.71 0.40 -3.85
C GLY A 200 8.27 -0.79 -4.64
N VAL A 201 9.54 -0.76 -5.04
CA VAL A 201 10.23 -1.85 -5.73
C VAL A 201 10.83 -2.82 -4.72
N ALA A 202 10.50 -4.10 -4.86
CA ALA A 202 11.03 -5.15 -4.00
C ALA A 202 12.57 -5.27 -4.11
N GLN A 203 13.25 -5.21 -2.97
CA GLN A 203 14.68 -5.36 -2.82
C GLN A 203 15.05 -6.84 -2.67
N GLY A 204 14.71 -7.63 -3.71
CA GLY A 204 14.93 -9.08 -3.76
C GLY A 204 13.66 -9.93 -3.56
N GLY A 205 13.89 -11.22 -3.31
CA GLY A 205 12.83 -12.19 -3.03
C GLY A 205 12.40 -12.20 -1.56
N GLU A 206 11.46 -13.09 -1.24
CA GLU A 206 11.07 -13.36 0.14
C GLU A 206 12.25 -13.94 0.94
N PHE A 207 12.36 -13.56 2.21
CA PHE A 207 13.36 -14.09 3.13
C PHE A 207 12.71 -14.62 4.41
N ARG A 208 13.24 -15.71 4.97
CA ARG A 208 12.81 -16.21 6.27
C ARG A 208 13.38 -15.32 7.38
N VAL A 209 12.51 -14.89 8.29
CA VAL A 209 12.86 -14.09 9.47
C VAL A 209 13.33 -14.99 10.61
N ASN A 210 12.56 -16.04 10.94
CA ASN A 210 12.86 -16.93 12.05
C ASN A 210 14.03 -17.87 11.74
N THR A 211 14.80 -18.23 12.77
CA THR A 211 15.80 -19.30 12.67
C THR A 211 15.30 -20.64 13.21
N THR A 212 14.34 -20.61 14.14
CA THR A 212 13.72 -21.82 14.72
C THR A 212 12.59 -22.26 13.80
N THR A 213 12.69 -23.47 13.24
CA THR A 213 11.72 -24.01 12.27
C THR A 213 10.80 -25.09 12.86
N GLU A 214 10.97 -25.39 14.15
CA GLU A 214 10.13 -26.33 14.89
C GLU A 214 8.84 -25.66 15.33
N SER A 215 7.72 -26.39 15.27
CA SER A 215 6.38 -25.90 15.64
C SER A 215 5.98 -24.60 14.93
N GLN A 216 5.06 -23.82 15.51
CA GLN A 216 4.54 -22.59 14.91
C GLN A 216 5.36 -21.38 15.35
N GLN A 217 5.68 -20.53 14.38
CA GLN A 217 6.13 -19.17 14.57
C GLN A 217 4.99 -18.24 14.11
N LEU A 218 4.55 -17.32 14.98
CA LEU A 218 3.30 -16.58 14.82
C LEU A 218 3.46 -15.09 15.19
N ASP A 219 2.47 -14.30 14.84
CA ASP A 219 2.23 -12.92 15.28
C ASP A 219 3.45 -12.00 15.02
N PRO A 220 3.91 -11.82 13.77
CA PRO A 220 5.05 -10.98 13.48
C PRO A 220 4.74 -9.49 13.75
N VAL A 221 5.69 -8.80 14.37
CA VAL A 221 5.65 -7.34 14.59
C VAL A 221 6.99 -6.75 14.18
N ILE A 222 6.96 -5.63 13.47
CA ILE A 222 8.17 -4.98 12.95
C ILE A 222 8.32 -3.57 13.52
N ALA A 223 9.55 -3.18 13.86
CA ALA A 223 9.89 -1.78 14.08
C ALA A 223 11.06 -1.36 13.19
N GLY A 224 10.86 -0.29 12.41
CA GLY A 224 11.94 0.40 11.72
C GLY A 224 12.89 1.08 12.71
N LEU A 225 14.17 1.12 12.38
CA LEU A 225 15.23 1.70 13.20
C LEU A 225 15.76 2.99 12.56
N ALA A 226 16.30 3.89 13.40
CA ALA A 226 16.85 5.17 12.97
C ALA A 226 18.06 5.05 12.03
N ASP A 227 18.75 3.90 12.03
CA ASP A 227 19.86 3.61 11.12
C ASP A 227 19.40 3.09 9.74
N GLY A 228 18.09 3.06 9.49
CA GLY A 228 17.49 2.47 8.28
C GLY A 228 17.29 0.96 8.36
N GLY A 229 17.76 0.30 9.43
CA GLY A 229 17.48 -1.12 9.69
C GLY A 229 16.07 -1.36 10.25
N PHE A 230 15.80 -2.60 10.65
CA PHE A 230 14.55 -2.99 11.30
C PHE A 230 14.75 -4.14 12.28
N VAL A 231 13.82 -4.30 13.21
CA VAL A 231 13.70 -5.47 14.09
C VAL A 231 12.36 -6.14 13.85
N VAL A 232 12.34 -7.47 13.81
CA VAL A 232 11.13 -8.26 13.76
C VAL A 232 11.05 -9.09 15.02
N SER A 233 9.92 -9.04 15.73
CA SER A 233 9.59 -9.95 16.83
C SER A 233 8.44 -10.87 16.46
N TRP A 234 8.41 -12.06 17.05
CA TRP A 234 7.36 -13.05 16.82
C TRP A 234 7.19 -13.96 18.04
N ALA A 235 6.04 -14.64 18.13
CA ALA A 235 5.78 -15.68 19.10
C ALA A 235 6.26 -17.04 18.57
N SER A 236 6.98 -17.80 19.39
CA SER A 236 7.41 -19.16 19.07
C SER A 236 6.72 -20.15 20.01
N ASN A 237 6.00 -21.11 19.43
CA ASN A 237 5.41 -22.22 20.17
C ASN A 237 6.47 -23.31 20.33
N LEU A 238 7.13 -23.38 21.48
CA LEU A 238 8.00 -24.52 21.78
C LEU A 238 7.14 -25.62 22.42
N GLN A 239 7.16 -26.82 21.83
CA GLN A 239 6.66 -28.02 22.50
C GLN A 239 7.77 -28.52 23.40
N ASP A 240 7.56 -28.51 24.71
CA ASP A 240 8.50 -29.02 25.71
C ASP A 240 8.55 -30.57 25.74
N GLY A 241 8.12 -31.23 24.67
CA GLY A 241 8.04 -32.68 24.55
C GLY A 241 6.98 -33.35 25.41
N SER A 242 6.18 -32.60 26.19
CA SER A 242 5.21 -33.17 27.15
C SER A 242 3.83 -33.50 26.58
N GLY A 243 3.60 -33.24 25.28
CA GLY A 243 2.33 -33.51 24.60
C GLY A 243 1.14 -32.62 24.99
N PHE A 244 1.27 -31.77 26.02
CA PHE A 244 0.16 -30.94 26.53
C PHE A 244 0.53 -29.50 26.93
N ALA A 245 1.80 -29.08 26.84
CA ALA A 245 2.20 -27.68 27.10
C ALA A 245 2.76 -27.02 25.83
N VAL A 246 2.12 -25.93 25.39
CA VAL A 246 2.70 -24.95 24.47
C VAL A 246 3.25 -23.82 25.34
N ARG A 247 4.57 -23.69 25.45
CA ARG A 247 5.16 -22.45 25.95
C ARG A 247 5.33 -21.51 24.76
N ARG A 248 4.75 -20.31 24.85
CA ARG A 248 5.03 -19.21 23.92
C ARG A 248 6.24 -18.44 24.42
N GLY A 249 7.34 -18.49 23.67
CA GLY A 249 8.51 -17.63 23.86
C GLY A 249 8.44 -16.42 22.92
N GLY A 250 8.84 -15.25 23.40
CA GLY A 250 9.02 -14.07 22.54
C GLY A 250 10.39 -14.11 21.87
N CYS A 251 10.42 -13.97 20.56
CA CYS A 251 11.64 -13.95 19.75
C CYS A 251 11.82 -12.59 19.10
N LEU A 252 13.08 -12.21 18.80
CA LEU A 252 13.40 -10.99 18.08
C LEU A 252 14.66 -11.15 17.24
N GLN A 253 14.66 -10.59 16.04
CA GLN A 253 15.83 -10.53 15.15
C GLN A 253 15.96 -9.14 14.52
N ARG A 254 17.19 -8.61 14.52
CA ARG A 254 17.55 -7.34 13.87
C ARG A 254 18.09 -7.58 12.45
N PHE A 255 17.67 -6.73 11.53
CA PHE A 255 18.07 -6.70 10.14
C PHE A 255 18.58 -5.31 9.76
N GLN A 256 19.46 -5.25 8.76
CA GLN A 256 19.92 -4.01 8.14
C GLN A 256 19.30 -3.92 6.76
N ALA A 257 18.61 -2.83 6.44
CA ALA A 257 18.15 -2.58 5.08
C ALA A 257 19.34 -2.03 4.29
N ALA A 258 20.04 -2.88 3.53
CA ALA A 258 21.15 -2.40 2.70
C ALA A 258 20.60 -1.51 1.57
N LEU A 259 21.03 -0.25 1.54
CA LEU A 259 20.86 0.62 0.38
C LEU A 259 21.84 0.18 -0.72
N TYR A 260 21.33 -0.06 -1.92
CA TYR A 260 22.18 -0.25 -3.10
C TYR A 260 22.71 1.12 -3.54
N GLN A 261 23.90 1.53 -3.06
CA GLN A 261 24.59 2.66 -3.67
C GLN A 261 25.38 2.18 -4.88
N HIS A 262 24.95 2.64 -6.05
CA HIS A 262 25.67 2.47 -7.30
C HIS A 262 26.97 3.30 -7.26
N THR A 263 28.07 2.77 -6.72
CA THR A 263 29.39 3.41 -6.88
C THR A 263 29.99 3.02 -8.23
N THR A 264 29.52 3.66 -9.31
CA THR A 264 30.31 3.79 -10.53
C THR A 264 31.32 4.93 -10.34
N GLY A 265 32.56 4.62 -9.96
CA GLY A 265 33.60 5.64 -9.78
C GLY A 265 34.90 5.15 -9.12
N LEU A 266 35.73 4.49 -9.92
CA LEU A 266 37.07 3.93 -9.65
C LEU A 266 38.13 4.92 -9.10
N ARG A 267 38.98 4.46 -8.15
CA ARG A 267 40.46 4.31 -8.28
C ARG A 267 41.02 3.39 -7.19
N VAL A 268 41.43 2.18 -7.58
CA VAL A 268 42.49 1.42 -6.90
C VAL A 268 43.66 1.34 -7.88
N HIS A 269 44.84 1.77 -7.43
CA HIS A 269 46.08 1.61 -8.16
C HIS A 269 46.45 0.12 -8.18
N GLY A 270 46.49 -0.47 -9.38
CA GLY A 270 47.23 -1.69 -9.68
C GLY A 270 46.49 -3.01 -9.47
N ILE A 271 45.96 -3.56 -10.57
CA ILE A 271 46.01 -4.97 -11.06
C ILE A 271 44.84 -5.14 -12.07
N PRO A 272 45.02 -5.76 -13.25
CA PRO A 272 44.01 -5.76 -14.31
C PRO A 272 42.81 -6.65 -13.98
N ALA A 273 41.64 -6.22 -14.45
CA ALA A 273 40.38 -6.93 -14.37
C ALA A 273 40.32 -8.08 -15.38
N GLU A 274 39.91 -9.25 -14.90
CA GLU A 274 39.47 -10.35 -15.74
C GLU A 274 38.19 -10.96 -15.16
N HIS A 275 37.16 -10.95 -16.01
CA HIS A 275 36.10 -11.95 -16.14
C HIS A 275 34.85 -11.97 -15.21
N HIS A 276 33.73 -11.74 -15.92
CA HIS A 276 32.36 -12.26 -15.77
C HIS A 276 31.40 -11.67 -14.74
N GLY A 277 30.32 -11.08 -15.28
CA GLY A 277 29.13 -10.71 -14.56
C GLY A 277 28.48 -11.92 -13.89
N GLN A 278 28.27 -11.79 -12.58
CA GLN A 278 27.25 -12.50 -11.84
C GLN A 278 26.56 -11.47 -10.95
N ALA A 279 25.24 -11.43 -11.00
CA ALA A 279 24.43 -10.74 -10.01
C ALA A 279 24.73 -11.38 -8.65
N VAL A 280 25.46 -10.67 -7.79
CA VAL A 280 25.77 -11.13 -6.45
C VAL A 280 24.53 -10.91 -5.59
N TRP A 281 23.84 -12.01 -5.27
CA TRP A 281 22.81 -12.08 -4.25
C TRP A 281 23.44 -11.80 -2.89
N LEU A 282 23.21 -10.62 -2.33
CA LEU A 282 23.52 -10.39 -0.93
C LEU A 282 22.25 -10.70 -0.12
N ALA A 283 22.26 -11.85 0.56
CA ALA A 283 21.29 -12.12 1.61
C ALA A 283 21.34 -10.96 2.62
N LEU A 284 20.16 -10.51 3.08
CA LEU A 284 20.04 -9.75 4.32
C LEU A 284 20.76 -10.55 5.43
N GLN A 285 22.03 -10.25 5.69
CA GLN A 285 22.77 -10.86 6.78
C GLN A 285 22.34 -10.16 8.06
N ALA A 286 21.57 -10.85 8.89
CA ALA A 286 21.58 -10.58 10.33
C ALA A 286 23.04 -10.62 10.76
N GLY A 287 23.59 -9.49 11.20
CA GLY A 287 25.01 -9.40 11.55
C GLY A 287 25.43 -10.56 12.44
N ASP A 288 26.59 -11.14 12.18
CA ASP A 288 27.07 -12.43 12.71
C ASP A 288 27.05 -12.58 14.24
N GLY A 289 26.74 -11.52 14.99
CA GLY A 289 26.62 -11.53 16.46
C GLY A 289 25.21 -11.77 17.05
N LEU A 290 24.13 -11.85 16.26
CA LEU A 290 22.74 -11.82 16.79
C LEU A 290 21.85 -13.05 16.51
N ARG A 291 22.35 -14.11 15.87
CA ARG A 291 21.57 -15.35 15.70
C ARG A 291 21.59 -16.20 16.97
N ARG A 292 20.76 -15.86 17.97
CA ARG A 292 20.50 -16.76 19.11
C ARG A 292 19.21 -17.54 18.84
N ARG A 293 19.23 -18.85 19.09
CA ARG A 293 18.01 -19.67 19.07
C ARG A 293 17.02 -19.08 20.06
N CYS A 294 15.77 -18.95 19.65
CA CYS A 294 14.69 -18.69 20.58
C CYS A 294 14.51 -19.96 21.42
N GLY A 295 14.65 -19.82 22.75
CA GLY A 295 14.72 -20.93 23.70
C GLY A 295 13.48 -21.06 24.56
#